data_AF-A0A4R0K3V7-F1
#
_entry.id   AF-A0A4R0K3V7-F1
#
_cell.length_a   1.000
_cell.length_b   1.000
_cell.length_c   1.000
_cell.angle_alpha   90.00
_cell.angle_beta   90.00
_cell.angle_gamma   90.00
#
_symmetry.space_group_name_H-M   'P 1'
#
loop_
_entity.id
_entity.type
_entity.pdbx_description
1 polymer ?
#
loop_
_entity_poly.entity_id
_entity_poly.type
_entity_poly.pdbx_seq_one_letter_code
_entity_poly.pdbx_strand_id
1 'polypeptide(L)'
;MKRTLPALGLFFLAPLIAEFLLGNIPRDSFVASPAQFAGTGIAIVVLVAIAARVGSRGQRRTAGTVPSAWLVGATGLVLSSAFMLVNDLVKSGWLQAGLMAALDVLAVIVVVRWSRRTGWTQLHSLAVAGGALLTYAWHAFPEDPVMDTSRTTDLIGNVVFALIAVALLVGATIRRDKLSDS
;
A
#
# COMPACT_ATOMS: atom_id res chain seq x y z
N MET A 1 -16.58 -7.90 13.45
CA MET A 1 -16.78 -6.44 13.36
C MET A 1 -16.24 -5.66 14.55
N LYS A 2 -16.36 -6.10 15.81
CA LYS A 2 -15.89 -5.32 16.99
C LYS A 2 -14.35 -5.17 17.13
N ARG A 3 -13.56 -6.09 16.57
CA ARG A 3 -12.07 -6.03 16.59
C ARG A 3 -11.44 -5.31 15.38
N THR A 4 -12.21 -5.05 14.32
CA THR A 4 -11.70 -4.41 13.10
C THR A 4 -11.70 -2.89 13.19
N LEU A 5 -12.60 -2.30 13.98
CA LEU A 5 -12.63 -0.86 14.24
C LEU A 5 -11.35 -0.32 14.89
N PRO A 6 -10.81 -0.91 15.98
CA PRO A 6 -9.59 -0.41 16.59
C PRO A 6 -8.36 -0.58 15.68
N ALA A 7 -8.31 -1.63 14.86
CA ALA A 7 -7.23 -1.82 13.88
C ALA A 7 -7.28 -0.77 12.75
N LEU A 8 -8.48 -0.44 12.26
CA LEU A 8 -8.67 0.66 11.31
C LEU A 8 -8.33 2.00 11.95
N GLY A 9 -8.80 2.24 13.17
CA GLY A 9 -8.45 3.44 13.94
C GLY A 9 -6.95 3.59 14.10
N LEU A 10 -6.24 2.53 14.47
CA LEU A 10 -4.78 2.52 14.58
C LEU A 10 -4.09 2.78 13.23
N PHE A 11 -4.58 2.15 12.16
CA PHE A 11 -4.03 2.35 10.81
C PHE A 11 -4.14 3.82 10.34
N PHE A 12 -5.21 4.52 10.68
CA PHE A 12 -5.39 5.93 10.32
C PHE A 12 -4.72 6.89 11.32
N LEU A 13 -4.70 6.57 12.61
CA LEU A 13 -4.18 7.46 13.66
C LEU A 13 -2.66 7.37 13.78
N ALA A 14 -2.05 6.20 13.62
CA ALA A 14 -0.61 6.04 13.78
C ALA A 14 0.21 6.90 12.78
N PRO A 15 -0.13 6.96 11.47
CA PRO A 15 0.53 7.86 10.54
C PRO A 15 0.31 9.33 10.89
N LEU A 16 -0.92 9.70 11.30
CA LEU A 16 -1.24 11.09 11.66
C LEU A 16 -0.41 11.54 12.88
N ILE A 17 -0.27 10.67 13.88
CA ILE A 17 0.57 10.90 15.06
C ILE A 17 2.04 11.00 14.64
N ALA A 18 2.52 10.12 13.77
CA ALA A 18 3.89 10.16 13.28
C ALA A 18 4.19 11.48 12.53
N GLU A 19 3.32 11.90 11.63
CA GLU A 19 3.53 13.08 10.80
C GLU A 19 3.43 14.39 11.61
N PHE A 20 2.36 14.54 12.41
CA PHE A 20 2.05 15.79 13.11
C PHE A 20 2.73 15.93 14.48
N LEU A 21 2.91 14.82 15.22
CA LEU A 21 3.42 14.86 16.59
C LEU A 21 4.89 14.48 16.70
N LEU A 22 5.44 13.63 15.80
CA LEU A 22 6.87 13.30 15.79
C LEU A 22 7.72 14.25 14.94
N GLY A 23 7.11 15.28 14.34
CA GLY A 23 7.83 16.47 13.86
C GLY A 23 8.42 16.37 12.46
N ASN A 24 7.69 15.78 11.49
CA ASN A 24 8.08 15.86 10.06
C ASN A 24 7.73 17.22 9.43
N ILE A 25 6.61 17.84 9.82
CA ILE A 25 6.14 19.13 9.25
C ILE A 25 7.18 20.28 9.36
N PRO A 26 7.94 20.45 10.47
CA PRO A 26 8.98 21.48 10.54
C PRO A 26 10.14 21.30 9.56
N ARG A 27 10.27 20.14 8.91
CA ARG A 27 11.36 19.86 7.95
C ARG A 27 10.96 20.13 6.50
N ASP A 28 9.66 20.23 6.22
CA ASP A 28 9.18 20.54 4.88
C ASP A 28 9.21 22.05 4.61
N SER A 29 9.84 22.43 3.50
CA SER A 29 9.88 23.82 3.03
C SER A 29 8.53 24.31 2.49
N PHE A 30 7.56 23.41 2.30
CA PHE A 30 6.24 23.69 1.79
C PHE A 30 5.15 23.22 2.76
N VAL A 31 4.33 24.16 3.23
CA VAL A 31 3.10 23.86 3.96
C VAL A 31 1.94 24.36 3.12
N ALA A 32 0.99 23.46 2.81
CA ALA A 32 -0.18 23.82 2.02
C ALA A 32 -1.04 24.88 2.77
N SER A 33 -1.68 25.77 2.02
CA SER A 33 -2.63 26.73 2.60
C SER A 33 -3.83 26.00 3.24
N PRO A 34 -4.51 26.61 4.23
CA PRO A 34 -5.71 26.02 4.83
C PRO A 34 -6.78 25.64 3.80
N ALA A 35 -6.91 26.42 2.72
CA ALA A 35 -7.83 26.13 1.62
C ALA A 35 -7.42 24.86 0.83
N GLN A 36 -6.13 24.66 0.58
CA GLN A 36 -5.62 23.43 -0.04
C GLN A 36 -5.85 22.22 0.86
N PHE A 37 -5.60 22.34 2.17
CA PHE A 37 -5.90 21.26 3.13
C PHE A 37 -7.39 20.91 3.14
N ALA A 38 -8.27 21.91 3.22
CA ALA A 38 -9.72 21.69 3.19
C ALA A 38 -10.17 21.05 1.87
N GLY A 39 -9.66 21.53 0.73
CA GLY A 39 -9.94 20.98 -0.58
C GLY A 39 -9.53 19.52 -0.71
N THR A 40 -8.31 19.17 -0.30
CA THR A 40 -7.82 17.79 -0.28
C THR A 40 -8.65 16.91 0.66
N GLY A 41 -8.99 17.40 1.85
CA GLY A 41 -9.85 16.68 2.81
C GLY A 41 -11.23 16.35 2.22
N ILE A 42 -11.86 17.33 1.57
CA ILE A 42 -13.14 17.12 0.87
C ILE A 42 -12.98 16.09 -0.25
N ALA A 43 -11.93 16.21 -1.07
CA ALA A 43 -11.67 15.26 -2.16
C ALA A 43 -11.52 13.82 -1.64
N ILE A 44 -10.78 13.62 -0.55
CA ILE A 44 -10.63 12.31 0.11
C ILE A 44 -11.99 11.76 0.54
N VAL A 45 -12.81 12.55 1.25
CA VAL A 45 -14.15 12.11 1.71
C VAL A 45 -15.04 11.73 0.54
N VAL A 46 -15.03 12.52 -0.54
CA VAL A 46 -15.80 12.25 -1.75
C VAL A 46 -15.34 10.95 -2.41
N LEU A 47 -14.02 10.76 -2.59
CA LEU A 47 -13.47 9.54 -3.18
C LEU A 47 -13.79 8.30 -2.34
N VAL A 48 -13.68 8.39 -1.01
CA VAL A 48 -14.05 7.31 -0.09
C VAL A 48 -15.54 6.99 -0.20
N ALA A 49 -16.41 8.00 -0.25
CA ALA A 49 -17.85 7.81 -0.40
C ALA A 49 -18.21 7.15 -1.74
N ILE A 50 -17.56 7.57 -2.84
CA ILE A 50 -17.70 6.94 -4.16
C ILE A 50 -17.25 5.48 -4.09
N ALA A 51 -16.06 5.21 -3.53
CA ALA A 51 -15.51 3.86 -3.42
C ALA A 51 -16.44 2.95 -2.62
N ALA A 52 -16.95 3.40 -1.48
CA ALA A 52 -17.90 2.65 -0.65
C ALA A 52 -19.20 2.34 -1.41
N ARG A 53 -19.74 3.32 -2.15
CA ARG A 53 -20.98 3.18 -2.92
C ARG A 53 -20.82 2.29 -4.16
N VAL A 54 -19.64 2.28 -4.78
CA VAL A 54 -19.32 1.36 -5.88
C VAL A 54 -19.09 -0.05 -5.35
N GLY A 55 -18.41 -0.21 -4.22
CA GLY A 55 -18.16 -1.50 -3.57
C GLY A 55 -19.41 -2.16 -3.01
N SER A 56 -20.41 -1.39 -2.57
CA SER A 56 -21.68 -1.90 -2.03
C SER A 56 -22.63 -2.46 -3.09
N ARG A 57 -22.42 -2.15 -4.38
CA ARG A 57 -23.16 -2.80 -5.47
C ARG A 57 -22.60 -4.21 -5.62
N GLY A 58 -23.28 -5.19 -5.01
CA GLY A 58 -22.87 -6.59 -4.97
C GLY A 58 -22.21 -7.03 -6.28
N GLN A 59 -20.89 -7.20 -6.25
CA GLN A 59 -20.12 -7.48 -7.45
C GLN A 59 -20.45 -8.90 -7.90
N ARG A 60 -21.17 -9.03 -9.03
CA ARG A 60 -21.31 -10.32 -9.71
C ARG A 60 -19.92 -10.80 -10.10
N ARG A 61 -19.47 -11.89 -9.48
CA ARG A 61 -18.24 -12.56 -9.89
C ARG A 61 -18.45 -13.10 -11.30
N THR A 62 -17.52 -12.81 -12.19
CA THR A 62 -17.54 -13.33 -13.56
C THR A 62 -16.78 -14.64 -13.63
N ALA A 63 -17.27 -15.59 -14.43
CA ALA A 63 -16.51 -16.79 -14.72
C ALA A 63 -15.18 -16.42 -15.42
N GLY A 64 -14.10 -17.11 -15.06
CA GLY A 64 -12.82 -16.96 -15.71
C GLY A 64 -11.64 -17.39 -14.84
N THR A 65 -10.52 -17.64 -15.49
CA THR A 65 -9.25 -17.98 -14.85
C THR A 65 -8.62 -16.75 -14.22
N VAL A 66 -7.95 -16.96 -13.09
CA VAL A 66 -7.10 -15.97 -12.43
C VAL A 66 -5.66 -16.45 -12.57
N PRO A 67 -4.68 -15.56 -12.81
CA PRO A 67 -3.27 -15.93 -12.75
C PRO A 67 -2.93 -16.57 -11.40
N SER A 68 -1.85 -17.35 -11.36
CA SER A 68 -1.38 -17.93 -10.09
C SER A 68 -1.12 -16.82 -9.06
N ALA A 69 -1.30 -17.13 -7.77
CA ALA A 69 -1.11 -16.15 -6.71
C ALA A 69 0.31 -15.56 -6.73
N TRP A 70 1.33 -16.33 -7.12
CA TRP A 70 2.69 -15.83 -7.29
C TRP A 70 2.77 -14.73 -8.36
N LEU A 71 2.15 -14.93 -9.54
CA LEU A 71 2.11 -13.91 -10.59
C LEU A 71 1.35 -12.65 -10.15
N VAL A 72 0.28 -12.83 -9.39
CA VAL A 72 -0.46 -11.71 -8.81
C VAL A 72 0.41 -10.92 -7.83
N GLY A 73 1.17 -11.61 -6.96
CA GLY A 73 2.10 -10.96 -6.04
C GLY A 73 3.28 -10.29 -6.74
N ALA A 74 3.87 -10.94 -7.75
CA ALA A 74 4.93 -10.37 -8.58
C ALA A 74 4.44 -9.11 -9.31
N THR A 75 3.21 -9.12 -9.82
CA THR A 75 2.60 -7.93 -10.43
C THR A 75 2.44 -6.80 -9.41
N GLY A 76 1.97 -7.12 -8.19
CA GLY A 76 1.88 -6.15 -7.10
C GLY A 76 3.24 -5.53 -6.75
N LEU A 77 4.29 -6.36 -6.66
CA LEU A 77 5.66 -5.93 -6.42
C LEU A 77 6.18 -5.03 -7.55
N VAL A 78 5.99 -5.42 -8.82
CA VAL A 78 6.45 -4.65 -9.98
C VAL A 78 5.76 -3.29 -10.06
N LEU A 79 4.43 -3.25 -9.93
CA LEU A 79 3.69 -1.99 -10.03
C LEU A 79 4.01 -1.04 -8.88
N SER A 80 4.11 -1.57 -7.65
CA SER A 80 4.46 -0.76 -6.48
C SER A 80 5.93 -0.31 -6.53
N SER A 81 6.84 -1.15 -7.02
CA SER A 81 8.25 -0.76 -7.21
C SER A 81 8.40 0.28 -8.30
N ALA A 82 7.64 0.17 -9.40
CA ALA A 82 7.60 1.19 -10.45
C ALA A 82 7.10 2.54 -9.90
N PHE A 83 6.11 2.52 -9.00
CA PHE A 83 5.65 3.73 -8.31
C PHE A 83 6.76 4.38 -7.48
N MET A 84 7.48 3.60 -6.66
CA MET A 84 8.62 4.12 -5.89
C MET A 84 9.73 4.67 -6.80
N LEU A 85 10.06 3.96 -7.88
CA LEU A 85 11.06 4.43 -8.83
C LEU A 85 10.65 5.71 -9.56
N VAL A 86 9.36 5.89 -9.88
CA VAL A 86 8.89 7.18 -10.43
C VAL A 86 9.09 8.30 -9.42
N ASN A 87 8.79 8.04 -8.14
CA ASN A 87 9.01 9.01 -7.07
C ASN A 87 10.50 9.40 -6.94
N ASP A 88 11.39 8.43 -7.08
CA ASP A 88 12.83 8.66 -6.90
C ASP A 88 13.48 9.28 -8.12
N LEU A 89 13.03 8.93 -9.33
CA LEU A 89 13.72 9.28 -10.58
C LEU A 89 13.10 10.48 -11.30
N VAL A 90 11.81 10.73 -11.15
CA VAL A 90 11.10 11.80 -11.87
C VAL A 90 10.96 13.04 -10.98
N LYS A 91 11.74 14.08 -11.25
CA LYS A 91 11.75 15.33 -10.46
C LYS A 91 10.80 16.42 -10.98
N SER A 92 10.20 16.21 -12.15
CA SER A 92 9.18 17.13 -12.69
C SER A 92 7.85 16.88 -12.01
N GLY A 93 7.37 17.83 -11.20
CA GLY A 93 6.20 17.62 -10.33
C GLY A 93 4.94 17.14 -11.05
N TRP A 94 4.53 17.82 -12.14
CA TRP A 94 3.33 17.42 -12.89
C TRP A 94 3.49 16.10 -13.64
N LEU A 95 4.68 15.82 -14.16
CA LEU A 95 4.97 14.56 -14.84
C LEU A 95 4.98 13.40 -13.84
N GLN A 96 5.66 13.56 -12.72
CA GLN A 96 5.71 12.60 -11.61
C GLN A 96 4.29 12.28 -11.14
N ALA A 97 3.49 13.31 -10.82
CA ALA A 97 2.10 13.14 -10.39
C ALA A 97 1.25 12.40 -11.43
N GLY A 98 1.39 12.75 -12.72
CA GLY A 98 0.68 12.07 -13.81
C GLY A 98 1.06 10.60 -13.95
N LEU A 99 2.36 10.27 -13.86
CA LEU A 99 2.87 8.90 -13.94
C LEU A 99 2.45 8.06 -12.73
N MET A 100 2.53 8.61 -11.52
CA MET A 100 2.08 7.95 -10.29
C MET A 100 0.58 7.66 -10.34
N ALA A 101 -0.24 8.64 -10.73
CA ALA A 101 -1.67 8.45 -10.90
C ALA A 101 -2.00 7.39 -11.96
N ALA A 102 -1.25 7.34 -13.06
CA ALA A 102 -1.41 6.31 -14.09
C ALA A 102 -1.07 4.91 -13.57
N LEU A 103 -0.01 4.77 -12.77
CA LEU A 103 0.36 3.51 -12.12
C LEU A 103 -0.69 3.03 -11.12
N ASP A 104 -1.23 3.94 -10.30
CA ASP A 104 -2.31 3.63 -9.36
C ASP A 104 -3.57 3.16 -10.09
N VAL A 105 -3.98 3.88 -11.14
CA VAL A 105 -5.12 3.50 -11.98
C VAL A 105 -4.88 2.13 -12.62
N LEU A 106 -3.67 1.88 -13.14
CA LEU A 106 -3.30 0.58 -13.71
C LEU A 106 -3.39 -0.53 -12.67
N ALA A 107 -2.83 -0.33 -11.47
CA ALA A 107 -2.88 -1.29 -10.37
C ALA A 107 -4.33 -1.59 -9.95
N VAL A 108 -5.15 -0.55 -9.78
CA VAL A 108 -6.58 -0.70 -9.47
C VAL A 108 -7.29 -1.49 -10.56
N ILE A 109 -7.09 -1.15 -11.83
CA ILE A 109 -7.71 -1.86 -12.96
C ILE A 109 -7.33 -3.34 -12.96
N VAL A 110 -6.04 -3.65 -12.81
CA VAL A 110 -5.53 -5.03 -12.83
C VAL A 110 -6.10 -5.84 -11.66
N VAL A 111 -5.98 -5.31 -10.43
CA VAL A 111 -6.47 -5.99 -9.21
C VAL A 111 -7.98 -6.14 -9.21
N VAL A 112 -8.74 -5.12 -9.63
CA VAL A 112 -10.20 -5.21 -9.74
C VAL A 112 -10.64 -6.21 -10.81
N ARG A 113 -9.94 -6.26 -11.95
CA ARG A 113 -10.25 -7.23 -13.02
C ARG A 113 -10.04 -8.67 -12.58
N TRP A 114 -8.97 -8.96 -11.84
CA TRP A 114 -8.71 -10.30 -11.33
C TRP A 114 -9.58 -10.66 -10.13
N SER A 115 -9.80 -9.73 -9.18
CA SER A 115 -10.60 -9.99 -7.97
C SER A 115 -12.08 -10.22 -8.23
N ARG A 116 -12.59 -9.75 -9.37
CA ARG A 116 -13.97 -10.04 -9.81
C ARG A 116 -14.15 -11.43 -10.42
N ARG A 117 -13.08 -12.21 -10.61
CA ARG A 117 -13.19 -13.57 -11.17
C ARG A 117 -13.55 -14.59 -10.09
N THR A 118 -14.27 -15.64 -10.47
CA THR A 118 -14.66 -16.73 -9.56
C THR A 118 -13.48 -17.48 -8.94
N GLY A 119 -12.32 -17.52 -9.62
CA GLY A 119 -11.09 -18.14 -9.12
C GLY A 119 -10.30 -17.31 -8.10
N TRP A 120 -10.74 -16.09 -7.77
CA TRP A 120 -10.04 -15.25 -6.79
C TRP A 120 -10.21 -15.81 -5.37
N THR A 121 -9.09 -15.98 -4.68
CA THR A 121 -9.04 -16.54 -3.32
C THR A 121 -8.31 -15.59 -2.37
N GLN A 122 -8.38 -15.88 -1.07
CA GLN A 122 -7.61 -15.15 -0.06
C GLN A 122 -6.09 -15.19 -0.31
N LEU A 123 -5.58 -16.21 -1.04
CA LEU A 123 -4.15 -16.23 -1.42
C LEU A 123 -3.80 -15.07 -2.33
N HIS A 124 -4.68 -14.75 -3.28
CA HIS A 124 -4.43 -13.72 -4.26
C HIS A 124 -4.48 -12.35 -3.58
N SER A 125 -5.41 -12.15 -2.65
CA SER A 125 -5.43 -10.95 -1.78
C SER A 125 -4.15 -10.82 -0.97
N LEU A 126 -3.70 -11.91 -0.33
CA LEU A 126 -2.44 -11.94 0.42
C LEU A 126 -1.23 -11.67 -0.49
N ALA A 127 -1.24 -12.21 -1.71
CA ALA A 127 -0.15 -12.04 -2.66
C ALA A 127 -0.02 -10.59 -3.14
N VAL A 128 -1.13 -9.90 -3.46
CA VAL A 128 -1.10 -8.47 -3.80
C VAL A 128 -0.51 -7.65 -2.65
N ALA A 129 -1.00 -7.88 -1.44
CA ALA A 129 -0.50 -7.19 -0.25
C ALA A 129 0.99 -7.53 0.02
N GLY A 130 1.39 -8.77 -0.23
CA GLY A 130 2.77 -9.23 -0.10
C GLY A 130 3.71 -8.56 -1.11
N GLY A 131 3.30 -8.41 -2.36
CA GLY A 131 4.06 -7.68 -3.36
C GLY A 131 4.29 -6.21 -2.97
N ALA A 132 3.24 -5.54 -2.49
CA ALA A 132 3.35 -4.17 -1.97
C ALA A 132 4.25 -4.08 -0.72
N LEU A 133 4.11 -5.02 0.24
CA LEU A 133 4.95 -5.06 1.44
C LEU A 133 6.43 -5.29 1.11
N LEU A 134 6.72 -6.21 0.18
CA LEU A 134 8.08 -6.47 -0.29
C LEU A 134 8.69 -5.27 -1.03
N THR A 135 7.86 -4.41 -1.63
CA THR A 135 8.33 -3.15 -2.22
C THR A 135 8.96 -2.27 -1.15
N TYR A 136 8.27 -2.05 -0.03
CA TYR A 136 8.83 -1.31 1.10
C TYR A 136 10.09 -1.97 1.66
N ALA A 137 10.11 -3.30 1.74
CA ALA A 137 11.25 -4.04 2.29
C ALA A 137 12.54 -3.82 1.48
N TRP A 138 12.48 -3.80 0.14
CA TRP A 138 13.68 -3.55 -0.66
C TRP A 138 13.96 -2.05 -0.83
N HIS A 139 12.92 -1.22 -0.95
CA HIS A 139 13.06 0.22 -1.23
C HIS A 139 13.61 0.99 -0.03
N ALA A 140 13.49 0.46 1.20
CA ALA A 140 14.12 1.05 2.37
C ALA A 140 15.65 1.16 2.30
N PHE A 141 16.34 0.37 1.47
CA PHE A 141 17.81 0.37 1.37
C PHE A 141 18.42 1.55 0.58
N PRO A 142 17.84 1.96 -0.57
CA PRO A 142 18.25 3.17 -1.26
C PRO A 142 17.69 4.47 -0.65
N GLU A 143 16.62 4.39 0.15
CA GLU A 143 16.00 5.56 0.78
C GLU A 143 16.94 6.23 1.80
N ASP A 144 16.89 7.56 1.86
CA ASP A 144 17.62 8.32 2.87
C ASP A 144 16.91 8.21 4.24
N PRO A 145 17.65 8.00 5.34
CA PRO A 145 17.03 7.85 6.65
C PRO A 145 16.38 9.17 7.10
N VAL A 146 15.12 9.07 7.55
CA VAL A 146 14.35 10.23 8.06
C VAL A 146 15.02 10.88 9.27
N MET A 147 15.71 10.07 10.08
CA MET A 147 16.45 10.53 11.27
C MET A 147 17.94 10.50 10.98
N ASP A 148 18.65 11.53 11.45
CA ASP A 148 20.11 11.60 11.35
C ASP A 148 20.73 10.46 12.18
N THR A 149 21.03 9.36 11.50
CA THR A 149 21.48 8.10 12.08
C THR A 149 22.62 7.55 11.25
N SER A 150 23.50 6.77 11.89
CA SER A 150 24.63 6.18 11.16
C SER A 150 24.14 5.20 10.09
N ARG A 151 24.84 5.13 8.96
CA ARG A 151 24.51 4.20 7.86
C ARG A 151 24.38 2.75 8.33
N THR A 152 25.23 2.34 9.28
CA THR A 152 25.18 0.98 9.84
C THR A 152 23.90 0.74 10.63
N THR A 153 23.47 1.71 11.45
CA THR A 153 22.23 1.62 12.24
C THR A 153 21.01 1.53 11.33
N ASP A 154 20.97 2.36 10.29
CA ASP A 154 19.91 2.36 9.28
C ASP A 154 19.81 1.01 8.56
N LEU A 155 20.93 0.49 8.04
CA LEU A 155 20.96 -0.81 7.36
C LEU A 155 20.52 -1.97 8.26
N ILE A 156 20.92 -1.97 9.55
CA ILE A 156 20.46 -2.97 10.52
C ILE A 156 18.93 -2.88 10.69
N GLY A 157 18.40 -1.67 10.85
CA GLY A 157 16.95 -1.44 10.94
C GLY A 157 16.21 -1.98 9.72
N ASN A 158 16.69 -1.65 8.52
CA ASN A 158 16.11 -2.08 7.25
C ASN A 158 16.13 -3.61 7.10
N VAL A 159 17.22 -4.27 7.49
CA VAL A 159 17.29 -5.75 7.51
C VAL A 159 16.27 -6.33 8.49
N VAL A 160 16.18 -5.79 9.72
CA VAL A 160 15.23 -6.27 10.72
C VAL A 160 13.79 -6.13 10.22
N PHE A 161 13.40 -4.97 9.68
CA PHE A 161 12.06 -4.76 9.13
C PHE A 161 11.77 -5.62 7.91
N ALA A 162 12.74 -5.83 7.01
CA ALA A 162 12.60 -6.73 5.88
C ALA A 162 12.36 -8.18 6.33
N LEU A 163 13.10 -8.66 7.34
CA LEU A 163 12.91 -10.00 7.91
C LEU A 163 11.54 -10.13 8.58
N ILE A 164 11.09 -9.11 9.31
CA ILE A 164 9.73 -9.09 9.90
C ILE A 164 8.68 -9.14 8.80
N ALA A 165 8.82 -8.37 7.73
CA ALA A 165 7.91 -8.38 6.59
C ALA A 165 7.80 -9.79 5.97
N VAL A 166 8.92 -10.46 5.74
CA VAL A 166 8.95 -11.85 5.25
C VAL A 166 8.28 -12.80 6.24
N ALA A 167 8.60 -12.69 7.53
CA ALA A 167 8.01 -13.54 8.57
C ALA A 167 6.49 -13.38 8.66
N LEU A 168 5.98 -12.14 8.52
CA LEU A 168 4.55 -11.86 8.50
C LEU A 168 3.86 -12.51 7.29
N LEU A 169 4.47 -12.47 6.09
CA LEU A 169 3.91 -13.10 4.90
C LEU A 169 3.89 -14.63 5.00
N VAL A 170 4.98 -15.22 5.51
CA VAL A 170 5.04 -16.67 5.76
C VAL A 170 3.99 -17.07 6.80
N GLY A 171 3.93 -16.36 7.93
CA GLY A 171 2.95 -16.61 8.99
C GLY A 171 1.50 -16.46 8.53
N ALA A 172 1.20 -15.45 7.71
CA ALA A 172 -0.12 -15.24 7.13
C ALA A 172 -0.51 -16.38 6.18
N THR A 173 0.44 -16.88 5.38
CA THR A 173 0.22 -18.02 4.47
C THR A 173 -0.09 -19.29 5.27
N ILE A 174 0.74 -19.63 6.26
CA ILE A 174 0.55 -20.81 7.11
C ILE A 174 -0.78 -20.75 7.88
N ARG A 175 -1.12 -19.58 8.43
CA ARG A 175 -2.37 -19.40 9.19
C ARG A 175 -3.60 -19.58 8.31
N ARG A 176 -3.53 -19.15 7.05
CA ARG A 176 -4.60 -19.32 6.08
C ARG A 176 -4.84 -20.79 5.77
N ASP A 177 -3.78 -21.57 5.56
CA ASP A 177 -3.89 -22.99 5.22
C ASP A 177 -4.54 -23.79 6.37
N LYS A 178 -4.16 -23.48 7.63
CA LYS A 178 -4.81 -24.08 8.80
C LYS A 178 -6.31 -23.80 8.88
N LEU A 179 -6.76 -22.63 8.43
CA LEU A 179 -8.17 -22.24 8.43
C LEU A 179 -8.97 -22.82 7.25
N SER A 180 -8.31 -23.28 6.18
CA SER A 180 -9.00 -23.99 5.09
C SER A 180 -9.25 -25.46 5.38
N ASP A 181 -8.49 -26.05 6.31
CA ASP A 181 -8.56 -27.47 6.67
C ASP A 181 -9.48 -27.74 7.88
N SER A 182 -10.06 -26.71 8.49
CA SER A 182 -10.98 -26.76 9.65
C SER A 182 -12.43 -26.60 9.22
#